data_AF-A0A8T3ZEE0-F1
#
_entry.id   AF-A0A8T3ZEE0-F1
#
_cell.length_a   1.000
_cell.length_b   1.000
_cell.length_c   1.000
_cell.angle_alpha   90.00
_cell.angle_beta   90.00
_cell.angle_gamma   90.00
#
_symmetry.space_group_name_H-M   'P 1'
#
loop_
_entity.id
_entity.type
_entity.pdbx_description
1 polymer ?
#
loop_
_entity_poly.entity_id
_entity_poly.type
_entity_poly.pdbx_seq_one_letter_code
_entity_poly.pdbx_strand_id
1 'polypeptide(L)'
;MRTHYSSEIKQDLSGKTVRVAGWIRSLREHGNLKFITLTDRAGSVQITAKKGEVSDDILKQVSELRREFVVLIEGDVRKNDQAPNGV
;
A
#
# COMPACT_ATOMS: atom_id res chain seq x y z
N MET A 1 14.57 -2.59 4.75
CA MET A 1 14.58 -3.88 4.00
C MET A 1 13.16 -4.45 3.97
N ARG A 2 12.75 -5.12 2.89
CA ARG A 2 11.43 -5.77 2.78
C ARG A 2 11.27 -6.85 3.84
N THR A 3 10.09 -6.94 4.44
CA THR A 3 9.74 -8.00 5.42
C THR A 3 8.82 -9.05 4.82
N HIS A 4 7.91 -8.66 3.93
CA HIS A 4 6.87 -9.52 3.37
C HIS A 4 6.69 -9.23 1.87
N TYR A 5 6.36 -10.26 1.10
CA TYR A 5 5.86 -10.17 -0.27
C TYR A 5 4.37 -9.81 -0.29
N SER A 6 3.91 -9.28 -1.41
CA SER A 6 2.52 -8.90 -1.63
C SER A 6 1.53 -10.05 -1.34
N SER A 7 1.87 -11.28 -1.71
CA SER A 7 1.04 -12.48 -1.49
C SER A 7 0.96 -12.93 -0.03
N GLU A 8 1.86 -12.43 0.82
CA GLU A 8 1.91 -12.76 2.26
C GLU A 8 1.04 -11.82 3.08
N ILE A 9 0.58 -10.69 2.51
CA ILE A 9 -0.30 -9.74 3.19
C ILE A 9 -1.73 -10.31 3.23
N LYS A 10 -2.08 -10.90 4.37
CA LYS A 10 -3.36 -11.57 4.64
C LYS A 10 -3.95 -11.12 5.98
N GLN A 11 -5.18 -11.55 6.25
CA GLN A 11 -5.99 -11.14 7.41
C GLN A 11 -5.36 -11.47 8.78
N ASP A 12 -4.51 -12.49 8.85
CA ASP A 12 -3.76 -12.92 10.05
C ASP A 12 -2.64 -11.95 10.44
N LEU A 13 -2.19 -11.11 9.50
CA LEU A 13 -1.23 -10.04 9.77
C LEU A 13 -1.89 -8.74 10.25
N SER A 14 -3.21 -8.69 10.39
CA SER A 14 -3.91 -7.47 10.82
C SER A 14 -3.35 -6.93 12.14
N GLY A 15 -3.10 -5.62 12.17
CA GLY A 15 -2.51 -4.92 13.30
C GLY A 15 -0.98 -4.97 13.36
N LYS A 16 -0.32 -5.68 12.42
CA LYS A 16 1.14 -5.70 12.32
C LYS A 16 1.64 -4.65 11.34
N THR A 17 2.75 -4.02 11.68
CA THR A 17 3.52 -3.19 10.76
C THR A 17 4.37 -4.06 9.84
N VAL A 18 4.26 -3.83 8.53
CA VAL A 18 4.98 -4.58 7.50
C VAL A 18 5.65 -3.64 6.52
N ARG A 19 6.70 -4.13 5.87
CA ARG A 19 7.41 -3.48 4.76
C ARG A 19 7.28 -4.30 3.49
N VAL A 20 6.69 -3.70 2.46
CA VAL A 20 6.54 -4.28 1.12
C VAL A 20 7.36 -3.47 0.12
N ALA A 21 7.94 -4.14 -0.87
CA ALA A 21 8.74 -3.51 -1.91
C ALA A 21 8.38 -4.07 -3.28
N GLY A 22 8.25 -3.19 -4.27
CA GLY A 22 7.83 -3.54 -5.62
C GLY A 22 7.69 -2.29 -6.48
N TRP A 23 6.97 -2.42 -7.59
CA TRP A 23 6.69 -1.31 -8.50
C TRP A 23 5.24 -0.86 -8.44
N ILE A 24 5.01 0.43 -8.68
CA ILE A 24 3.65 0.99 -8.73
C ILE A 24 2.96 0.53 -10.01
N ARG A 25 1.89 -0.25 -9.86
CA ARG A 25 1.03 -0.66 -10.98
C ARG A 25 -0.02 0.40 -11.30
N SER A 26 -0.62 1.00 -10.27
CA SER A 26 -1.58 2.09 -10.43
C SER A 26 -1.67 2.95 -9.17
N LEU A 27 -2.08 4.19 -9.37
CA LEU A 27 -2.43 5.15 -8.33
C LEU A 27 -3.84 5.67 -8.65
N ARG A 28 -4.75 5.63 -7.68
CA ARG A 28 -6.12 6.14 -7.80
C ARG A 28 -6.40 7.06 -6.62
N GLU A 29 -7.07 8.18 -6.89
CA GLU A 29 -7.44 9.15 -5.86
C GLU A 29 -8.97 9.24 -5.76
N HIS A 30 -9.48 9.32 -4.53
CA HIS A 30 -10.90 9.49 -4.27
C HIS A 30 -11.09 10.36 -3.01
N GLY A 31 -11.28 11.67 -3.23
CA GLY A 31 -11.41 12.64 -2.15
C GLY A 31 -10.18 12.63 -1.24
N ASN A 32 -10.37 12.19 0.01
CA ASN A 32 -9.32 12.13 1.04
C ASN A 32 -8.51 10.82 1.04
N LEU A 33 -8.72 9.95 0.05
CA LEU A 33 -8.08 8.63 -0.06
C LEU A 33 -7.20 8.56 -1.31
N LYS A 34 -6.03 7.95 -1.15
CA LYS A 34 -5.15 7.53 -2.24
C LYS A 34 -4.94 6.04 -2.15
N PHE A 35 -5.23 5.34 -3.24
CA PHE A 35 -5.07 3.90 -3.38
C PHE A 35 -3.92 3.63 -4.33
N ILE A 36 -2.91 2.96 -3.81
CA ILE A 36 -1.73 2.55 -4.56
C ILE A 36 -1.83 1.04 -4.72
N THR A 37 -1.75 0.56 -5.96
CA THR A 37 -1.54 -0.87 -6.22
C THR A 37 -0.06 -1.08 -6.44
N LEU A 38 0.59 -1.77 -5.50
CA LEU A 38 1.98 -2.18 -5.62
C LEU A 38 2.03 -3.62 -6.12
N THR A 39 2.87 -3.90 -7.12
CA THR A 39 3.11 -5.25 -7.63
C THR A 39 4.55 -5.64 -7.35
N ASP A 40 4.74 -6.90 -6.94
CA ASP A 40 6.03 -7.53 -6.85
C ASP A 40 6.00 -8.88 -7.59
N ARG A 41 7.06 -9.68 -7.48
CA ARG A 41 7.14 -10.98 -8.15
C ARG A 41 6.05 -11.97 -7.74
N ALA A 42 5.43 -11.78 -6.57
CA ALA A 42 4.51 -12.74 -5.97
C ALA A 42 3.03 -12.35 -6.20
N GLY A 43 2.77 -11.12 -6.63
CA GLY A 43 1.40 -10.63 -6.86
C GLY A 43 1.29 -9.13 -6.66
N SER A 44 0.12 -8.69 -6.19
CA SER A 44 -0.16 -7.29 -5.92
C SER A 44 -0.82 -7.09 -4.57
N VAL A 45 -0.54 -5.95 -3.95
CA VAL A 45 -1.15 -5.49 -2.70
C VAL A 45 -1.69 -4.07 -2.87
N GLN A 46 -2.82 -3.79 -2.26
CA GLN A 46 -3.37 -2.43 -2.19
C GLN A 46 -2.82 -1.73 -0.95
N ILE A 47 -2.40 -0.49 -1.11
CA ILE A 47 -1.95 0.38 -0.03
C ILE A 47 -2.86 1.60 -0.05
N THR A 48 -3.42 1.95 1.10
CA THR A 48 -4.32 3.09 1.24
C THR A 48 -3.66 4.16 2.09
N ALA A 49 -3.45 5.35 1.53
CA ALA A 49 -3.07 6.55 2.25
C ALA A 49 -4.29 7.44 2.43
N LYS A 50 -4.67 7.72 3.69
CA LYS A 50 -5.86 8.51 4.03
C LYS A 50 -5.46 9.79 4.75
N LYS A 51 -6.02 10.93 4.30
CA LYS A 51 -5.82 12.21 4.97
C LYS A 51 -6.31 12.16 6.42
N GLY A 52 -5.48 12.62 7.35
CA GLY A 52 -5.73 12.54 8.80
C GLY A 52 -5.23 11.25 9.46
N GLU A 53 -4.84 10.24 8.70
CA GLU A 53 -4.20 9.02 9.24
C GLU A 53 -2.71 8.93 8.90
N VAL A 54 -2.29 9.54 7.78
CA VAL A 54 -0.87 9.73 7.42
C VAL A 54 -0.55 11.23 7.38
N SER A 55 0.74 11.58 7.47
CA SER A 55 1.19 12.97 7.36
C SER A 55 0.95 13.55 5.97
N ASP A 56 0.85 14.89 5.89
CA ASP A 56 0.70 15.59 4.62
C ASP A 56 1.91 15.40 3.70
N ASP A 57 3.11 15.20 4.26
CA ASP A 57 4.32 14.85 3.51
C ASP A 57 4.20 13.50 2.80
N ILE A 58 3.66 12.48 3.49
CA ILE A 58 3.39 11.18 2.88
C ILE A 58 2.37 11.33 1.75
N LEU A 59 1.29 12.11 1.96
CA LEU A 59 0.32 12.37 0.90
C LEU A 59 0.95 13.04 -0.32
N LYS A 60 1.86 14.00 -0.10
CA LYS A 60 2.57 14.68 -1.19
C LYS A 60 3.47 13.69 -1.95
N GLN A 61 4.27 12.90 -1.25
CA GLN A 61 5.11 11.86 -1.84
C GLN A 61 4.29 10.85 -2.66
N VAL A 62 3.14 10.42 -2.15
CA VAL A 62 2.24 9.51 -2.86
C VAL A 62 1.70 10.12 -4.16
N SER A 63 1.40 11.43 -4.18
CA SER A 63 0.98 12.14 -5.41
C SER A 63 2.08 12.25 -6.47
N GLU A 64 3.34 12.17 -6.07
CA GLU A 64 4.48 12.22 -6.98
C GLU A 64 4.79 10.84 -7.61
N LEU A 65 4.24 9.76 -7.04
CA LEU A 65 4.41 8.41 -7.59
C LEU A 65 3.86 8.31 -9.02
N ARG A 66 4.58 7.56 -9.84
CA ARG A 66 4.19 7.22 -11.22
C ARG A 66 4.24 5.72 -11.40
N ARG A 67 3.55 5.23 -12.43
CA ARG A 67 3.60 3.82 -12.81
C ARG A 67 5.05 3.39 -13.05
N GLU A 68 5.38 2.16 -12.64
CA GLU A 68 6.71 1.54 -12.68
C GLU A 68 7.76 2.13 -11.71
N PHE A 69 7.41 3.07 -10.84
CA PHE A 69 8.32 3.50 -9.77
C PHE A 69 8.58 2.35 -8.79
N VAL A 70 9.85 2.10 -8.48
CA VAL A 70 10.25 1.12 -7.46
C VAL A 70 10.26 1.78 -6.10
N VAL A 71 9.49 1.23 -5.16
CA VAL A 71 9.31 1.80 -3.83
C VAL A 71 9.42 0.74 -2.74
N LEU A 72 9.78 1.17 -1.54
CA LEU A 72 9.64 0.43 -0.29
C LEU A 72 8.62 1.18 0.56
N ILE A 73 7.55 0.53 0.98
CA ILE A 73 6.49 1.12 1.79
C ILE A 73 6.40 0.37 3.11
N GLU A 74 6.37 1.12 4.21
CA GLU A 74 6.06 0.63 5.55
C GLU A 74 4.65 1.09 5.94
N GLY A 75 3.88 0.19 6.55
CA GLY A 75 2.54 0.53 7.05
C GLY A 75 1.90 -0.61 7.81
N ASP A 76 0.77 -0.32 8.45
CA ASP A 76 0.01 -1.31 9.24
C ASP A 76 -1.01 -2.05 8.36
N VAL A 77 -1.05 -3.37 8.51
CA VAL A 77 -2.07 -4.20 7.84
C VAL A 77 -3.42 -4.00 8.54
N ARG A 78 -4.44 -3.60 7.78
CA ARG A 78 -5.80 -3.40 8.30
C ARG A 78 -6.78 -4.25 7.54
N LYS A 79 -7.68 -4.92 8.26
CA LYS A 79 -8.81 -5.63 7.64
C LYS A 79 -9.73 -4.64 6.95
N ASN A 80 -10.07 -4.94 5.71
CA ASN A 80 -11.04 -4.20 4.94
C ASN A 80 -11.67 -5.13 3.91
N ASP A 81 -12.94 -5.48 4.11
CA ASP A 81 -13.67 -6.38 3.23
C ASP A 81 -13.88 -5.82 1.81
N GLN A 82 -13.67 -4.50 1.62
CA GLN A 82 -13.70 -3.87 0.31
C GLN A 82 -12.35 -3.90 -0.42
N ALA A 83 -11.28 -4.30 0.26
CA ALA A 83 -9.97 -4.46 -0.37
C ALA A 83 -9.86 -5.82 -1.09
N PRO A 84 -9.10 -5.92 -2.19
CA PRO A 84 -9.06 -7.14 -3.02
C PRO A 84 -8.73 -8.44 -2.27
N ASN A 85 -7.95 -8.36 -1.18
CA ASN A 85 -7.54 -9.52 -0.37
C ASN A 85 -8.18 -9.53 1.04
N GLY A 86 -9.20 -8.69 1.28
CA GLY A 86 -9.77 -8.49 2.61
C GLY A 86 -8.87 -7.73 3.60
N VAL A 87 -7.72 -7.24 3.10
CA VAL A 87 -6.72 -6.40 3.76
C VAL A 87 -6.11 -5.41 2.77
#